data_AF-A0A932VP23-F1
#
_entry.id   AF-A0A932VP23-F1
#
_cell.length_a   1.000
_cell.length_b   1.000
_cell.length_c   1.000
_cell.angle_alpha   90.00
_cell.angle_beta   90.00
_cell.angle_gamma   90.00
#
_symmetry.space_group_name_H-M   'P 1'
#
loop_
_entity.id
_entity.type
_entity.pdbx_description
1 polymer ?
#
loop_
_entity_poly.entity_id
_entity_poly.type
_entity_poly.pdbx_seq_one_letter_code
_entity_poly.pdbx_strand_id
1 'polypeptide(L)'
;MNDLTLENTKEFELVDKVLSDSIDKDVLKDLDHYLNIVKGKSRALSSSLKRCFDNARKSMRFVLVYNLGKEDKKNKRDIKEEELETYLTNYLKDYFEKNDFMHYREFVRLLRACTIDVGGEVSSHIKEMYNNFFLGKRLVKAYMLGKDDFKRHCEEQPRNDAIAF
;
A
#
# COMPACT_ATOMS: atom_id res chain seq x y z
N MET A 1 -2.73 -9.28 27.01
CA MET A 1 -3.27 -9.15 25.63
C MET A 1 -3.03 -7.76 25.00
N ASN A 2 -2.22 -6.86 25.59
CA ASN A 2 -2.11 -5.47 25.10
C ASN A 2 -0.79 -5.11 24.39
N ASP A 3 0.26 -5.94 24.46
CA ASP A 3 1.56 -5.59 23.85
C ASP A 3 1.62 -5.86 22.35
N LEU A 4 1.02 -6.97 21.89
CA LEU A 4 0.96 -7.34 20.46
C LEU A 4 0.18 -6.32 19.61
N THR A 5 -0.84 -5.67 20.17
CA THR A 5 -1.61 -4.64 19.46
C THR A 5 -0.86 -3.31 19.39
N LEU A 6 -0.11 -2.96 20.45
CA LEU A 6 0.66 -1.73 20.50
C LEU A 6 1.90 -1.77 19.60
N GLU A 7 2.64 -2.88 19.59
CA GLU A 7 3.80 -3.07 18.70
C GLU A 7 3.40 -3.08 17.22
N ASN A 8 2.31 -3.78 16.88
CA ASN A 8 1.75 -3.78 15.53
C ASN A 8 1.31 -2.38 15.09
N THR A 9 0.83 -1.54 16.01
CA THR A 9 0.44 -0.15 15.69
C THR A 9 1.64 0.72 15.36
N LYS A 10 2.72 0.61 16.15
CA LYS A 10 3.97 1.38 15.89
C LYS A 10 4.67 0.93 14.61
N GLU A 11 4.77 -0.39 14.38
CA GLU A 11 5.33 -0.91 13.13
C GLU A 11 4.49 -0.47 11.93
N PHE A 12 3.15 -0.52 12.06
CA PHE A 12 2.25 -0.05 11.01
C PHE A 12 2.50 1.42 10.66
N GLU A 13 2.50 2.32 11.65
CA GLU A 13 2.70 3.76 11.43
C GLU A 13 4.04 4.07 10.75
N LEU A 14 5.10 3.37 11.16
CA LEU A 14 6.44 3.53 10.62
C LEU A 14 6.53 3.04 9.17
N VAL A 15 5.97 1.86 8.88
CA VAL A 15 5.91 1.31 7.51
C VAL A 15 5.04 2.19 6.62
N ASP A 16 3.85 2.60 7.09
CA ASP A 16 2.94 3.46 6.35
C ASP A 16 3.59 4.80 5.99
N LYS A 17 4.33 5.42 6.91
CA LYS A 17 5.05 6.68 6.65
C LYS A 17 6.03 6.53 5.48
N VAL A 18 6.89 5.52 5.53
CA VAL A 18 7.91 5.30 4.48
C VAL A 18 7.25 4.99 3.14
N LEU A 19 6.21 4.15 3.12
CA LEU A 19 5.47 3.83 1.90
C LEU A 19 4.74 5.07 1.33
N SER A 20 4.16 5.89 2.20
CA SER A 20 3.49 7.14 1.83
C SER A 20 4.44 8.14 1.19
N ASP A 21 5.68 8.22 1.66
CA ASP A 21 6.66 9.17 1.14
C ASP A 21 7.32 8.67 -0.16
N SER A 22 7.52 7.37 -0.31
CA SER A 22 8.32 6.78 -1.40
C SER A 22 7.54 6.12 -2.53
N ILE A 23 6.28 5.72 -2.32
CA ILE A 23 5.48 4.99 -3.32
C ILE A 23 4.16 5.69 -3.61
N ASP A 24 3.43 6.10 -2.57
CA ASP A 24 2.04 6.58 -2.75
C ASP A 24 1.95 7.81 -3.63
N LYS A 25 2.90 8.75 -3.50
CA LYS A 25 2.92 9.97 -4.30
C LYS A 25 2.95 9.65 -5.78
N ASP A 26 3.75 8.67 -6.20
CA ASP A 26 3.90 8.30 -7.60
C ASP A 26 2.71 7.47 -8.10
N VAL A 27 2.25 6.52 -7.29
CA VAL A 27 1.15 5.62 -7.66
C VAL A 27 -0.20 6.34 -7.67
N LEU A 28 -0.38 7.34 -6.80
CA LEU A 28 -1.64 8.07 -6.63
C LEU A 28 -1.59 9.52 -7.13
N LYS A 29 -0.55 9.92 -7.88
CA LYS A 29 -0.33 11.31 -8.33
C LYS A 29 -1.55 11.94 -9.00
N ASP A 30 -2.32 11.15 -9.73
CA ASP A 30 -3.47 11.62 -10.51
C ASP A 30 -4.83 11.22 -9.88
N LEU A 31 -4.81 10.57 -8.70
CA LEU A 31 -6.03 10.05 -8.09
C LEU A 31 -7.07 11.16 -7.85
N ASP A 32 -6.64 12.29 -7.31
CA ASP A 32 -7.55 13.41 -7.03
C ASP A 32 -8.13 14.01 -8.33
N HIS A 33 -7.37 14.02 -9.42
CA HIS A 33 -7.87 14.42 -10.73
C HIS A 33 -9.01 13.51 -11.20
N TYR A 34 -8.78 12.19 -11.22
CA TYR A 34 -9.81 11.24 -11.65
C TYR A 34 -11.01 11.22 -10.70
N LEU A 35 -10.80 11.31 -9.38
CA LEU A 35 -11.89 11.40 -8.41
C LEU A 35 -12.71 12.67 -8.58
N ASN A 36 -12.11 13.79 -9.03
CA ASN A 36 -12.85 15.00 -9.36
C ASN A 36 -13.69 14.86 -10.63
N ILE A 37 -13.21 14.13 -11.64
CA ILE A 37 -14.02 13.78 -12.82
C ILE A 37 -15.24 12.95 -12.39
N VAL A 38 -15.02 11.91 -11.57
CA VAL A 38 -16.11 11.08 -11.02
C VAL A 38 -17.08 11.94 -10.20
N LYS A 39 -16.57 12.85 -9.38
CA LYS A 39 -17.37 13.74 -8.52
C LYS A 39 -18.31 14.62 -9.34
N GLY A 40 -17.91 15.03 -10.54
CA GLY A 40 -18.76 15.77 -11.49
C GLY A 40 -20.00 14.99 -11.95
N LYS A 41 -19.99 13.66 -11.86
CA LYS A 41 -21.14 12.79 -12.13
C LYS A 41 -21.84 12.33 -10.86
N SER A 42 -21.07 11.90 -9.86
CA SER A 42 -21.59 11.39 -8.59
C SER A 42 -20.60 11.63 -7.45
N ARG A 43 -20.96 12.56 -6.55
CA ARG A 43 -20.19 12.85 -5.33
C ARG A 43 -20.11 11.64 -4.39
N ALA A 44 -21.20 10.87 -4.30
CA ALA A 44 -21.26 9.68 -3.46
C ALA A 44 -20.31 8.58 -3.97
N LEU A 45 -20.26 8.38 -5.29
CA LEU A 45 -19.36 7.42 -5.93
C LEU A 45 -17.90 7.82 -5.73
N SER A 46 -17.55 9.09 -5.99
CA SER A 46 -16.20 9.62 -5.78
C SER A 46 -15.74 9.44 -4.32
N SER A 47 -16.61 9.77 -3.36
CA SER A 47 -16.30 9.60 -1.93
C SER A 47 -16.13 8.12 -1.53
N SER A 48 -16.94 7.23 -2.09
CA SER A 48 -16.84 5.79 -1.83
C SER A 48 -15.57 5.19 -2.43
N LEU A 49 -15.19 5.60 -3.64
CA LEU A 49 -13.93 5.20 -4.27
C LEU A 49 -12.73 5.66 -3.44
N LYS A 50 -12.72 6.93 -2.98
CA LYS A 50 -11.67 7.43 -2.09
C LYS A 50 -11.54 6.59 -0.83
N ARG A 51 -12.67 6.25 -0.19
CA ARG A 51 -12.71 5.38 0.99
C ARG A 51 -12.09 4.00 0.72
N CYS A 52 -12.24 3.44 -0.48
CA CYS A 52 -11.57 2.18 -0.83
C CYS A 52 -10.04 2.31 -0.79
N PHE A 53 -9.46 3.41 -1.28
CA PHE A 53 -8.01 3.65 -1.17
C PHE A 53 -7.59 3.81 0.30
N ASP A 54 -8.36 4.53 1.10
CA ASP A 54 -8.07 4.72 2.53
C ASP A 54 -8.13 3.39 3.30
N ASN A 55 -9.09 2.53 2.99
CA ASN A 55 -9.20 1.19 3.56
C ASN A 55 -8.04 0.29 3.11
N ALA A 56 -7.70 0.33 1.81
CA ALA A 56 -6.57 -0.40 1.26
C ALA A 56 -5.26 -0.03 1.95
N ARG A 57 -5.03 1.27 2.21
CA ARG A 57 -3.85 1.79 2.91
C ARG A 57 -3.71 1.21 4.32
N LYS A 58 -4.83 1.05 5.01
CA LYS A 58 -4.92 0.57 6.40
C LYS A 58 -4.81 -0.95 6.55
N SER A 59 -4.68 -1.69 5.45
CA SER A 59 -4.57 -3.15 5.51
C SER A 59 -3.26 -3.59 6.18
N MET A 60 -3.33 -4.56 7.11
CA MET A 60 -2.15 -5.08 7.81
C MET A 60 -1.21 -5.88 6.90
N ARG A 61 -1.63 -6.17 5.66
CA ARG A 61 -0.80 -6.86 4.66
C ARG A 61 0.60 -6.28 4.51
N PHE A 62 0.74 -4.97 4.62
CA PHE A 62 2.04 -4.29 4.46
C PHE A 62 2.98 -4.62 5.62
N VAL A 63 2.44 -4.69 6.85
CA VAL A 63 3.20 -5.11 8.04
C VAL A 63 3.53 -6.59 7.98
N LEU A 64 2.59 -7.43 7.53
CA LEU A 64 2.83 -8.87 7.36
C LEU A 64 3.97 -9.14 6.37
N VAL A 65 3.93 -8.47 5.22
CA VAL A 65 4.96 -8.61 4.18
C VAL A 65 6.30 -7.98 4.59
N TYR A 66 6.29 -6.89 5.34
CA TYR A 66 7.49 -6.34 5.97
C TYR A 66 8.14 -7.35 6.93
N ASN A 67 7.35 -7.97 7.81
CA ASN A 67 7.86 -8.97 8.74
C ASN A 67 8.32 -10.25 8.03
N LEU A 68 7.66 -10.65 6.94
CA LEU A 68 8.15 -11.71 6.07
C LEU A 68 9.54 -11.39 5.50
N GLY A 69 9.75 -10.15 5.05
CA GLY A 69 11.06 -9.68 4.56
C GLY A 69 12.17 -9.82 5.62
N LYS A 70 11.88 -9.50 6.88
CA LYS A 70 12.81 -9.67 8.03
C LYS A 70 13.16 -11.14 8.25
N GLU A 71 12.16 -12.01 8.20
CA GLU A 71 12.34 -13.46 8.36
C GLU A 71 13.18 -14.04 7.21
N ASP A 72 12.84 -13.73 5.97
CA ASP A 72 13.57 -14.21 4.80
C ASP A 72 15.01 -13.69 4.75
N LYS A 73 15.29 -12.49 5.29
CA LYS A 73 16.64 -11.99 5.49
C LYS A 73 17.42 -12.87 6.48
N LYS A 74 16.84 -13.14 7.65
CA LYS A 74 17.44 -13.98 8.69
C LYS A 74 17.74 -15.38 8.18
N ASN A 75 16.86 -15.91 7.34
CA ASN A 75 16.98 -17.22 6.72
C ASN A 75 17.86 -17.23 5.45
N LYS A 76 18.44 -16.09 5.05
CA LYS A 76 19.24 -15.92 3.83
C LYS A 76 18.53 -16.43 2.56
N ARG A 77 17.21 -16.33 2.53
CA ARG A 77 16.41 -16.71 1.36
C ARG A 77 16.59 -15.65 0.29
N ASP A 78 17.01 -16.03 -0.90
CA ASP A 78 17.06 -15.13 -2.03
C ASP A 78 15.84 -15.35 -2.94
N ILE A 79 15.16 -14.27 -3.32
CA ILE A 79 13.97 -14.30 -4.16
C ILE A 79 14.21 -13.32 -5.29
N LYS A 80 14.12 -13.81 -6.53
CA LYS A 80 14.28 -12.97 -7.70
C LYS A 80 13.12 -11.98 -7.80
N GLU A 81 13.42 -10.79 -8.30
CA GLU A 81 12.41 -9.73 -8.48
C GLU A 81 11.21 -10.20 -9.34
N GLU A 82 11.48 -10.98 -10.38
CA GLU A 82 10.46 -11.57 -11.28
C GLU A 82 9.50 -12.56 -10.58
N GLU A 83 9.92 -13.17 -9.47
CA GLU A 83 9.13 -14.14 -8.70
C GLU A 83 8.48 -13.49 -7.47
N LEU A 84 8.93 -12.29 -7.08
CA LEU A 84 8.57 -11.66 -5.82
C LEU A 84 7.07 -11.37 -5.72
N GLU A 85 6.46 -10.81 -6.77
CA GLU A 85 5.01 -10.52 -6.74
C GLU A 85 4.17 -11.78 -6.55
N THR A 86 4.53 -12.87 -7.22
CA THR A 86 3.86 -14.17 -7.09
C THR A 86 4.05 -14.74 -5.70
N TYR A 87 5.27 -14.63 -5.16
CA TYR A 87 5.59 -15.07 -3.81
C TYR A 87 4.75 -14.34 -2.75
N LEU A 88 4.69 -13.00 -2.82
CA LEU A 88 3.92 -12.16 -1.90
C LEU A 88 2.41 -12.43 -2.02
N THR A 89 1.92 -12.61 -3.24
CA THR A 89 0.50 -12.93 -3.50
C THR A 89 0.12 -14.26 -2.85
N ASN A 90 0.96 -15.29 -2.99
CA ASN A 90 0.72 -16.60 -2.39
C ASN A 90 0.76 -16.52 -0.86
N TYR A 91 1.72 -15.80 -0.29
CA TYR A 91 1.83 -15.61 1.16
C TYR A 91 0.59 -14.92 1.74
N LEU A 92 0.06 -13.92 1.04
CA LEU A 92 -1.11 -13.15 1.50
C LEU A 92 -2.46 -13.79 1.18
N LYS A 93 -2.52 -14.94 0.49
CA LYS A 93 -3.78 -15.50 -0.01
C LYS A 93 -4.84 -15.66 1.08
N ASP A 94 -4.52 -16.38 2.16
CA ASP A 94 -5.45 -16.63 3.25
C ASP A 94 -5.81 -15.34 4.00
N TYR A 95 -4.87 -14.41 4.14
CA TYR A 95 -5.11 -13.11 4.76
C TYR A 95 -6.09 -12.29 3.92
N PHE A 96 -5.89 -12.26 2.61
CA PHE A 96 -6.74 -11.54 1.67
C PHE A 96 -8.17 -12.09 1.71
N GLU A 97 -8.34 -13.41 1.64
CA GLU A 97 -9.66 -14.05 1.67
C GLU A 97 -10.44 -13.70 2.95
N LYS A 98 -9.75 -13.65 4.10
CA LYS A 98 -10.38 -13.39 5.40
C LYS A 98 -10.62 -11.92 5.72
N ASN A 99 -9.73 -11.02 5.31
CA ASN A 99 -9.71 -9.63 5.80
C ASN A 99 -10.00 -8.59 4.71
N ASP A 100 -9.50 -8.82 3.50
CA ASP A 100 -9.45 -7.77 2.47
C ASP A 100 -10.43 -8.02 1.31
N PHE A 101 -10.88 -9.26 1.11
CA PHE A 101 -11.69 -9.64 -0.04
C PHE A 101 -12.97 -8.82 -0.15
N MET A 102 -13.62 -8.52 0.98
CA MET A 102 -14.83 -7.70 0.99
C MET A 102 -14.57 -6.25 0.57
N HIS A 103 -13.45 -5.66 0.99
CA HIS A 103 -13.05 -4.31 0.60
C HIS A 103 -12.67 -4.25 -0.89
N TYR A 104 -11.92 -5.24 -1.37
CA TYR A 104 -11.58 -5.34 -2.79
C TYR A 104 -12.83 -5.56 -3.66
N ARG A 105 -13.76 -6.40 -3.20
CA ARG A 105 -15.04 -6.63 -3.88
C ARG A 105 -15.89 -5.37 -3.94
N GLU A 106 -15.94 -4.58 -2.86
CA GLU A 106 -16.59 -3.26 -2.85
C GLU A 106 -15.96 -2.34 -3.91
N PHE A 107 -14.64 -2.24 -3.94
CA PHE A 107 -13.91 -1.46 -4.94
C PHE A 107 -14.30 -1.87 -6.37
N VAL A 108 -14.29 -3.18 -6.69
CA VAL A 108 -14.68 -3.69 -8.01
C VAL A 108 -16.13 -3.33 -8.37
N ARG A 109 -17.05 -3.34 -7.41
CA ARG A 109 -18.45 -2.94 -7.64
C ARG A 109 -18.56 -1.44 -7.94
N LEU A 110 -17.87 -0.61 -7.17
CA LEU A 110 -17.83 0.85 -7.39
C LEU A 110 -17.16 1.19 -8.72
N LEU A 111 -16.12 0.44 -9.10
CA LEU A 111 -15.45 0.60 -10.39
C LEU A 111 -16.39 0.36 -11.57
N ARG A 112 -17.25 -0.68 -11.49
CA ARG A 112 -18.27 -0.94 -12.51
C ARG A 112 -19.27 0.22 -12.62
N ALA A 113 -19.72 0.77 -11.49
CA ALA A 113 -20.56 1.96 -11.48
C ALA A 113 -19.85 3.15 -12.13
N CYS A 114 -18.56 3.36 -11.82
CA CYS A 114 -17.72 4.38 -12.46
C CYS A 114 -17.62 4.20 -13.97
N THR A 115 -17.45 2.96 -14.45
CA THR A 115 -17.42 2.66 -15.89
C THR A 115 -18.73 3.07 -16.58
N ILE A 116 -19.87 2.83 -15.92
CA ILE A 116 -21.21 3.15 -16.45
C ILE A 116 -21.46 4.67 -16.44
N ASP A 117 -21.20 5.35 -15.32
CA ASP A 117 -21.60 6.74 -15.12
C ASP A 117 -20.62 7.75 -15.75
N VAL A 118 -19.34 7.39 -15.81
CA VAL A 118 -18.24 8.31 -16.17
C VAL A 118 -17.54 7.87 -17.45
N GLY A 119 -17.30 6.57 -17.60
CA GLY A 119 -16.68 5.98 -18.80
C GLY A 119 -15.50 5.06 -18.52
N GLY A 120 -15.15 4.26 -19.53
CA GLY A 120 -14.14 3.20 -19.45
C GLY A 120 -12.72 3.69 -19.14
N GLU A 121 -12.31 4.82 -19.71
CA GLU A 121 -10.97 5.39 -19.53
C GLU A 121 -10.70 5.76 -18.07
N VAL A 122 -11.57 6.60 -17.47
CA VAL A 122 -11.45 7.02 -16.06
C VAL A 122 -11.46 5.81 -15.13
N SER A 123 -12.37 4.85 -15.37
CA SER A 123 -12.44 3.64 -14.56
C SER A 123 -11.18 2.78 -14.69
N SER A 124 -10.57 2.72 -15.87
CA SER A 124 -9.34 1.95 -16.11
C SER A 124 -8.16 2.55 -15.35
N HIS A 125 -7.99 3.87 -15.39
CA HIS A 125 -6.93 4.54 -14.63
C HIS A 125 -7.09 4.37 -13.11
N ILE A 126 -8.32 4.51 -12.59
CA ILE A 126 -8.59 4.28 -11.16
C ILE A 126 -8.25 2.83 -10.76
N LYS A 127 -8.59 1.85 -11.62
CA LYS A 127 -8.24 0.44 -11.41
C LYS A 127 -6.75 0.20 -11.34
N GLU A 128 -6.00 0.77 -12.28
CA GLU A 128 -4.55 0.62 -12.36
C GLU A 128 -3.87 1.19 -11.12
N MET A 129 -4.23 2.42 -10.72
CA MET A 129 -3.72 3.02 -9.49
C MET A 129 -4.03 2.17 -8.26
N TYR A 130 -5.27 1.69 -8.12
CA TYR A 130 -5.65 0.84 -6.97
C TYR A 130 -4.86 -0.47 -6.94
N ASN A 131 -4.70 -1.15 -8.07
CA ASN A 131 -3.97 -2.42 -8.12
C ASN A 131 -2.47 -2.24 -7.85
N ASN A 132 -1.85 -1.22 -8.45
CA ASN A 132 -0.45 -0.89 -8.18
C ASN A 132 -0.23 -0.52 -6.70
N PHE A 133 -1.20 0.17 -6.10
CA PHE A 133 -1.17 0.56 -4.70
C PHE A 133 -1.43 -0.61 -3.74
N PHE A 134 -2.38 -1.50 -4.05
CA PHE A 134 -2.89 -2.51 -3.12
C PHE A 134 -2.24 -3.88 -3.26
N LEU A 135 -1.86 -4.26 -4.49
CA LEU A 135 -1.31 -5.57 -4.85
C LEU A 135 0.11 -5.49 -5.43
N GLY A 136 0.53 -4.32 -5.90
CA GLY A 136 1.80 -4.15 -6.61
C GLY A 136 2.88 -3.47 -5.77
N LYS A 137 3.37 -2.33 -6.28
CA LYS A 137 4.58 -1.63 -5.82
C LYS A 137 4.66 -1.40 -4.31
N ARG A 138 3.53 -1.10 -3.65
CA ARG A 138 3.51 -0.84 -2.21
C ARG A 138 3.80 -2.11 -1.38
N LEU A 139 3.32 -3.28 -1.82
CA LEU A 139 3.63 -4.57 -1.18
C LEU A 139 5.11 -4.92 -1.37
N VAL A 140 5.61 -4.78 -2.60
CA VAL A 140 7.03 -5.04 -2.91
C VAL A 140 7.94 -4.15 -2.06
N LYS A 141 7.65 -2.85 -1.97
CA LYS A 141 8.44 -1.94 -1.15
C LYS A 141 8.39 -2.31 0.33
N ALA A 142 7.22 -2.69 0.86
CA ALA A 142 7.09 -3.13 2.24
C ALA A 142 7.98 -4.35 2.54
N TYR A 143 8.01 -5.33 1.63
CA TYR A 143 8.88 -6.50 1.73
C TYR A 143 10.37 -6.10 1.74
N MET A 144 10.77 -5.27 0.78
CA MET A 144 12.16 -4.82 0.66
C MET A 144 12.60 -4.02 1.89
N LEU A 145 11.72 -3.21 2.47
CA LEU A 145 11.99 -2.53 3.74
C LEU A 145 12.22 -3.50 4.91
N GLY A 146 11.66 -4.70 4.87
CA GLY A 146 11.93 -5.74 5.85
C GLY A 146 13.26 -6.47 5.60
N LYS A 147 13.62 -6.63 4.32
CA LYS A 147 14.90 -7.21 3.88
C LYS A 147 16.09 -6.30 4.17
N ASP A 148 15.93 -5.01 3.96
CA ASP A 148 16.95 -4.01 4.22
C ASP A 148 16.88 -3.62 5.70
N ASP A 149 17.98 -3.68 6.45
CA ASP A 149 17.93 -3.29 7.87
C ASP A 149 17.54 -1.82 7.97
N PHE A 150 16.37 -1.56 8.55
CA PHE A 150 15.79 -0.23 8.78
C PHE A 150 16.77 0.77 9.43
N LYS A 151 17.81 0.27 10.14
CA LYS A 151 18.87 1.09 10.74
C LYS A 151 19.60 2.01 9.75
N ARG A 152 19.71 1.67 8.46
CA ARG A 152 20.34 2.57 7.48
C ARG A 152 19.47 3.75 7.04
N HIS A 153 18.14 3.63 7.07
CA HIS A 153 17.25 4.69 6.56
C HIS A 153 16.88 5.77 7.60
N CYS A 154 17.17 5.56 8.88
CA CYS A 154 17.05 6.60 9.91
C CYS A 154 18.37 7.34 10.20
N GLU A 155 19.52 6.79 9.78
CA GLU A 155 20.85 7.38 10.03
C GLU A 155 21.34 8.31 8.90
N GLU A 156 20.62 8.40 7.78
CA GLU A 156 20.90 9.36 6.68
C GLU A 156 20.10 10.68 6.80
N GLN A 157 19.68 11.07 8.01
CA GLN A 157 19.47 12.50 8.27
C GLN A 157 20.83 13.12 8.62
N PRO A 158 21.30 14.16 7.92
CA PRO A 158 22.55 14.79 8.29
C PRO A 158 22.39 15.32 9.72
N ARG A 159 23.26 14.84 10.62
CA ARG A 159 23.55 15.57 11.85
C ARG A 159 24.05 16.94 11.41
N ASN A 160 23.19 17.95 11.46
CA ASN A 160 23.61 19.33 11.53
C ASN A 160 24.21 19.54 12.92
N ASP A 161 25.39 18.98 13.12
CA ASP A 161 26.27 19.34 14.22
C ASP A 161 27.39 20.21 13.65
N ALA A 162 27.64 21.30 14.36
CA ALA A 162 28.69 22.31 14.19
C ALA A 162 28.42 23.42 13.17
N ILE A 163 28.02 24.59 13.68
CA ILE A 163 29.00 25.64 13.96
C ILE A 163 28.72 26.22 15.34
N ALA A 164 29.61 25.93 16.29
CA ALA A 164 29.87 26.79 17.43
C ALA A 164 30.83 27.89 16.95
N PHE A 165 30.42 29.15 17.08
CA PHE A 165 31.25 30.31 17.43
C PHE A 165 30.34 31.41 17.97
#